data_AF-A0A352SYH7-F1
#
_entry.id   AF-A0A352SYH7-F1
#
_cell.length_a   1.000
_cell.length_b   1.000
_cell.length_c   1.000
_cell.angle_alpha   90.00
_cell.angle_beta   90.00
_cell.angle_gamma   90.00
#
_symmetry.space_group_name_H-M   'P 1'
#
loop_
_entity.id
_entity.type
_entity.pdbx_description
1 polymer ?
#
loop_
_entity_poly.entity_id
_entity_poly.type
_entity_poly.pdbx_seq_one_letter_code
_entity_poly.pdbx_strand_id
1 'polypeptide(L)'
;RVPAEVQECWDKYKSKYRVLLARDYKYLNYRYNERPDVDYVTVLAKLNNEIIGFAILHNSVANGSKMTSAVEFFTDPENERFIKALAEGVSEYCYDNGLEYVVVGTGFYGKYKNVLLNNGFMITRKPPKNNMMIANVLSDKVTLEELMGHEKWHITQGDGETELDL
;
A
#
# COMPACT_ATOMS: atom_id res chain seq x y z
N ARG A 1 3.41 11.37 -9.35
CA ARG A 1 2.09 12.03 -9.12
C ARG A 1 0.95 11.02 -9.21
N VAL A 2 0.02 11.10 -8.27
CA VAL A 2 -1.22 10.32 -8.21
C VAL A 2 -2.25 10.89 -9.21
N PRO A 3 -2.75 10.09 -10.16
CA PRO A 3 -3.77 10.51 -11.12
C PRO A 3 -5.18 10.46 -10.52
N ALA A 4 -6.13 11.24 -11.06
CA ALA A 4 -7.51 11.30 -10.54
C ALA A 4 -8.28 9.99 -10.77
N GLU A 5 -7.91 9.25 -11.81
CA GLU A 5 -8.48 7.98 -12.23
C GLU A 5 -8.34 6.86 -11.17
N VAL A 6 -7.45 7.03 -10.18
CA VAL A 6 -7.38 6.09 -9.04
C VAL A 6 -8.67 6.08 -8.23
N GLN A 7 -9.49 7.14 -8.31
CA GLN A 7 -10.80 7.19 -7.67
C GLN A 7 -11.71 6.05 -8.14
N GLU A 8 -11.67 5.69 -9.43
CA GLU A 8 -12.49 4.61 -9.98
C GLU A 8 -12.07 3.26 -9.39
N CYS A 9 -10.76 3.01 -9.32
CA CYS A 9 -10.20 1.82 -8.68
C CYS A 9 -10.55 1.78 -7.17
N TRP A 10 -10.44 2.91 -6.48
CA TRP A 10 -10.81 3.05 -5.08
C TRP A 10 -12.28 2.69 -4.84
N ASP A 11 -13.20 3.31 -5.58
CA ASP A 11 -14.64 3.07 -5.41
C ASP A 11 -15.03 1.63 -5.74
N LYS A 12 -14.35 1.02 -6.72
CA LYS A 12 -14.58 -0.37 -7.12
C LYS A 12 -14.20 -1.39 -6.05
N TYR A 13 -13.10 -1.17 -5.34
CA TYR A 13 -12.55 -2.18 -4.43
C TYR A 13 -12.66 -1.86 -2.94
N LYS A 14 -12.90 -0.60 -2.53
CA LYS A 14 -12.95 -0.24 -1.09
C LYS A 14 -13.95 -1.06 -0.29
N SER A 15 -15.11 -1.40 -0.87
CA SER A 15 -16.15 -2.20 -0.20
C SER A 15 -15.77 -3.66 0.00
N LYS A 16 -14.72 -4.14 -0.67
CA LYS A 16 -14.18 -5.49 -0.50
C LYS A 16 -13.27 -5.63 0.70
N TYR A 17 -12.91 -4.54 1.36
CA TYR A 17 -12.11 -4.54 2.57
C TYR A 17 -13.00 -4.47 3.80
N ARG A 18 -12.61 -5.17 4.86
CA ARG A 18 -13.38 -5.19 6.11
C ARG A 18 -13.16 -3.92 6.93
N VAL A 19 -11.91 -3.53 7.15
CA VAL A 19 -11.55 -2.26 7.77
C VAL A 19 -10.44 -1.61 6.95
N LEU A 20 -10.64 -0.34 6.60
CA LEU A 20 -9.72 0.45 5.79
C LEU A 20 -9.75 1.91 6.23
N LEU A 21 -8.63 2.61 6.06
CA LEU A 21 -8.61 4.06 6.15
C LEU A 21 -9.02 4.65 4.80
N ALA A 22 -9.76 5.75 4.78
CA ALA A 22 -10.17 6.38 3.53
C ALA A 22 -8.93 6.89 2.76
N ARG A 23 -8.73 6.38 1.54
CA ARG A 23 -7.63 6.72 0.62
C ARG A 23 -8.18 7.06 -0.77
N ASP A 24 -9.25 7.86 -0.79
CA ASP A 24 -9.80 8.39 -2.04
C ASP A 24 -8.82 9.36 -2.72
N TYR A 25 -9.11 9.77 -3.95
CA TYR A 25 -8.19 10.66 -4.69
C TYR A 25 -7.96 11.98 -3.94
N LYS A 26 -8.97 12.51 -3.25
CA LYS A 26 -8.82 13.74 -2.45
C LYS A 26 -7.73 13.58 -1.39
N TYR A 27 -7.77 12.49 -0.62
CA TYR A 27 -6.73 12.18 0.36
C TYR A 27 -5.37 11.98 -0.29
N LEU A 28 -5.30 11.14 -1.34
CA LEU A 28 -4.04 10.79 -1.99
C LEU A 28 -3.37 12.00 -2.65
N ASN A 29 -4.14 12.89 -3.27
CA ASN A 29 -3.64 14.12 -3.86
C ASN A 29 -3.04 15.05 -2.79
N TYR A 30 -3.79 15.31 -1.72
CA TYR A 30 -3.30 16.11 -0.60
C TYR A 30 -2.02 15.51 0.00
N ARG A 31 -2.01 14.20 0.27
CA ARG A 31 -0.91 13.55 0.98
C ARG A 31 0.36 13.41 0.13
N TYR A 32 0.22 13.12 -1.16
CA TYR A 32 1.34 12.68 -2.01
C TYR A 32 1.62 13.57 -3.23
N ASN A 33 0.67 14.37 -3.72
CA ASN A 33 0.93 15.32 -4.81
C ASN A 33 1.22 16.74 -4.30
N GLU A 34 0.52 17.17 -3.24
CA GLU A 34 0.67 18.51 -2.67
C GLU A 34 1.82 18.59 -1.66
N ARG A 35 2.41 17.45 -1.29
CA ARG A 35 3.59 17.40 -0.43
C ARG A 35 4.82 17.91 -1.22
N PRO A 36 5.44 19.04 -0.82
CA PRO A 36 6.45 19.70 -1.64
C PRO A 36 7.86 19.11 -1.50
N ASP A 37 8.12 18.37 -0.42
CA ASP A 37 9.45 17.88 -0.02
C ASP A 37 9.77 16.46 -0.49
N VAL A 38 8.76 15.73 -0.99
CA VAL A 38 8.91 14.32 -1.38
C VAL A 38 8.32 14.09 -2.76
N ASP A 39 9.12 13.52 -3.66
CA ASP A 39 8.66 13.12 -5.00
C ASP A 39 8.16 11.68 -4.98
N TYR A 40 6.84 11.52 -4.84
CA TYR A 40 6.20 10.22 -4.89
C TYR A 40 5.92 9.76 -6.33
N VAL A 41 6.25 8.50 -6.57
CA VAL A 41 5.95 7.82 -7.84
C VAL A 41 4.68 7.00 -7.70
N THR A 42 3.90 6.91 -8.77
CA THR A 42 2.67 6.11 -8.79
C THR A 42 2.78 5.04 -9.86
N VAL A 43 2.59 3.79 -9.45
CA VAL A 43 2.48 2.64 -10.35
C VAL A 43 1.00 2.28 -10.49
N LEU A 44 0.55 2.09 -11.73
CA LEU A 44 -0.83 1.67 -12.02
C LEU A 44 -0.81 0.30 -12.69
N ALA A 45 -1.55 -0.65 -12.14
CA ALA A 45 -1.86 -1.90 -12.82
C ALA A 45 -3.12 -1.70 -13.66
N LYS A 46 -3.05 -2.05 -14.95
CA LYS A 46 -4.18 -1.92 -15.88
C LYS A 46 -4.54 -3.24 -16.56
N LEU A 47 -5.83 -3.49 -16.72
CA LEU A 47 -6.38 -4.59 -17.53
C LEU A 47 -7.42 -4.02 -18.49
N ASN A 48 -7.20 -4.16 -19.80
CA ASN A 48 -8.10 -3.60 -20.82
C ASN A 48 -8.39 -2.10 -20.60
N ASN A 49 -7.36 -1.31 -20.32
CA ASN A 49 -7.40 0.12 -19.96
C ASN A 49 -8.06 0.48 -18.62
N GLU A 50 -8.67 -0.47 -17.91
CA GLU A 50 -9.19 -0.23 -16.56
C GLU A 50 -8.07 -0.33 -15.53
N ILE A 51 -8.02 0.62 -14.57
CA ILE A 51 -7.10 0.53 -13.43
C ILE A 51 -7.62 -0.53 -12.46
N ILE A 52 -6.87 -1.62 -12.34
CA ILE A 52 -7.18 -2.75 -11.45
C ILE A 52 -6.45 -2.69 -10.11
N GLY A 53 -5.47 -1.79 -9.98
CA GLY A 53 -4.74 -1.54 -8.75
C GLY A 53 -3.77 -0.38 -8.91
N PHE A 54 -3.34 0.19 -7.79
CA PHE A 54 -2.32 1.24 -7.77
C PHE A 54 -1.42 1.12 -6.55
N ALA A 55 -0.17 1.55 -6.71
CA ALA A 55 0.78 1.68 -5.62
C ALA A 55 1.39 3.08 -5.66
N ILE A 56 1.70 3.62 -4.50
CA ILE A 56 2.41 4.90 -4.35
C ILE A 56 3.73 4.58 -3.67
N LEU A 57 4.80 5.07 -4.28
CA LEU A 57 6.17 4.70 -3.99
C LEU A 57 6.94 5.93 -3.50
N HIS A 58 7.78 5.72 -2.48
CA HIS A 58 8.73 6.69 -1.99
C HIS A 58 10.15 6.12 -2.11
N ASN A 59 10.93 6.67 -3.03
CA ASN A 59 12.34 6.30 -3.20
C ASN A 59 13.16 6.88 -2.05
N SER A 60 14.10 6.11 -1.50
CA SER A 60 15.04 6.57 -0.47
C SER A 60 16.36 5.82 -0.55
N VAL A 61 17.32 6.20 0.31
CA VAL A 61 18.58 5.46 0.50
C VAL A 61 18.64 5.01 1.94
N ALA A 62 18.57 3.70 2.17
CA ALA A 62 18.62 3.11 3.50
C ALA A 62 19.83 2.18 3.61
N ASN A 63 20.65 2.36 4.65
CA ASN A 63 21.89 1.59 4.87
C ASN A 63 22.84 1.56 3.65
N GLY A 64 22.89 2.65 2.88
CA GLY A 64 23.72 2.76 1.67
C GLY A 64 23.12 2.12 0.43
N SER A 65 21.93 1.52 0.52
CA SER A 65 21.23 0.92 -0.62
C SER A 65 20.09 1.80 -1.12
N LYS A 66 19.96 1.89 -2.46
CA LYS A 66 18.83 2.59 -3.11
C LYS A 66 17.60 1.70 -3.03
N MET A 67 16.52 2.20 -2.45
CA MET A 67 15.31 1.42 -2.24
C MET A 67 14.06 2.25 -2.50
N THR A 68 12.92 1.58 -2.55
CA THR A 68 11.62 2.26 -2.44
C THR A 68 10.74 1.58 -1.41
N SER A 69 9.87 2.35 -0.76
CA SER A 69 8.75 1.84 0.01
C SER A 69 7.45 2.04 -0.74
N ALA A 70 6.55 1.06 -0.70
CA ALA A 70 5.17 1.23 -1.12
C ALA A 70 4.37 1.80 0.06
N VAL A 71 4.19 3.11 0.06
CA VAL A 71 3.40 3.85 1.06
C VAL A 71 1.90 3.63 0.87
N GLU A 72 1.50 3.20 -0.33
CA GLU A 72 0.19 2.63 -0.62
C GLU A 72 0.35 1.45 -1.59
N PHE A 73 -0.49 0.42 -1.42
CA PHE A 73 -0.54 -0.76 -2.28
C PHE A 73 -1.98 -1.30 -2.28
N PHE A 74 -2.79 -0.84 -3.23
CA PHE A 74 -4.24 -1.02 -3.22
C PHE A 74 -4.74 -1.71 -4.49
N THR A 75 -5.54 -2.75 -4.32
CA THR A 75 -6.19 -3.53 -5.40
C THR A 75 -7.33 -4.35 -4.79
N ASP A 76 -8.01 -5.17 -5.59
CA ASP A 76 -8.90 -6.22 -5.09
C ASP A 76 -8.14 -7.19 -4.15
N PRO A 77 -8.47 -7.24 -2.84
CA PRO A 77 -7.72 -8.00 -1.84
C PRO A 77 -7.83 -9.53 -2.02
N GLU A 78 -8.82 -10.00 -2.79
CA GLU A 78 -9.08 -11.43 -3.02
C GLU A 78 -8.62 -11.90 -4.41
N ASN A 79 -8.21 -10.98 -5.28
CA ASN A 79 -7.79 -11.30 -6.64
C ASN A 79 -6.26 -11.41 -6.75
N GLU A 80 -5.78 -12.65 -6.68
CA GLU A 80 -4.34 -12.95 -6.72
C GLU A 80 -3.65 -12.45 -7.98
N ARG A 81 -4.35 -12.45 -9.13
CA ARG A 81 -3.78 -11.96 -10.40
C ARG A 81 -3.55 -10.46 -10.35
N PHE A 82 -4.45 -9.70 -9.73
CA PHE A 82 -4.33 -8.25 -9.65
C PHE A 82 -3.23 -7.85 -8.66
N ILE A 83 -3.17 -8.52 -7.51
CA ILE A 83 -2.08 -8.35 -6.54
C ILE A 83 -0.73 -8.65 -7.19
N LYS A 84 -0.62 -9.77 -7.92
CA LYS A 84 0.61 -10.14 -8.64
C LYS A 84 0.98 -9.10 -9.69
N ALA A 85 0.04 -8.67 -10.52
CA ALA A 85 0.30 -7.66 -11.56
C ALA A 85 0.80 -6.34 -10.97
N LEU A 86 0.21 -5.89 -9.85
CA LEU A 86 0.67 -4.68 -9.17
C LEU A 86 2.06 -4.87 -8.56
N ALA A 87 2.35 -6.02 -7.95
CA ALA A 87 3.66 -6.34 -7.41
C ALA A 87 4.74 -6.38 -8.50
N GLU A 88 4.44 -6.98 -9.66
CA GLU A 88 5.33 -7.01 -10.82
C GLU A 88 5.61 -5.62 -11.37
N GLY A 89 4.59 -4.75 -11.49
CA GLY A 89 4.80 -3.37 -11.94
C GLY A 89 5.68 -2.55 -10.97
N VAL A 90 5.58 -2.81 -9.66
CA VAL A 90 6.48 -2.20 -8.68
C VAL A 90 7.91 -2.75 -8.83
N SER A 91 8.08 -4.06 -9.05
CA SER A 91 9.38 -4.67 -9.29
C SER A 91 10.04 -4.18 -10.59
N GLU A 92 9.26 -4.02 -11.67
CA GLU A 92 9.70 -3.46 -12.95
C GLU A 92 10.20 -2.03 -12.77
N TYR A 93 9.42 -1.18 -12.09
CA TYR A 93 9.86 0.17 -11.74
C TYR A 93 11.19 0.18 -10.96
N CYS A 94 11.37 -0.73 -9.99
CA CYS A 94 12.61 -0.83 -9.24
C CYS A 94 13.79 -1.18 -10.15
N TYR A 95 13.60 -2.17 -11.02
CA TYR A 95 14.62 -2.60 -11.97
C TYR A 95 15.03 -1.47 -12.92
N ASP A 96 14.06 -0.79 -13.53
CA ASP A 96 14.30 0.27 -14.51
C ASP A 96 15.01 1.49 -13.91
N ASN A 97 14.83 1.73 -12.60
CA ASN A 97 15.43 2.86 -11.88
C ASN A 97 16.68 2.47 -11.07
N GLY A 98 17.17 1.24 -11.21
CA GLY A 98 18.35 0.75 -10.50
C GLY A 98 18.19 0.78 -8.97
N LEU A 99 16.97 0.54 -8.49
CA LEU A 99 16.67 0.33 -7.07
C LEU A 99 16.99 -1.13 -6.71
N GLU A 100 17.61 -1.33 -5.56
CA GLU A 100 18.10 -2.64 -5.13
C GLU A 100 16.99 -3.50 -4.50
N TYR A 101 15.99 -2.86 -3.87
CA TYR A 101 14.83 -3.55 -3.30
C TYR A 101 13.65 -2.63 -3.07
N VAL A 102 12.48 -3.25 -2.85
CA VAL A 102 11.24 -2.59 -2.43
C VAL A 102 10.71 -3.19 -1.13
N VAL A 103 10.15 -2.35 -0.28
CA VAL A 103 9.41 -2.74 0.93
C VAL A 103 7.92 -2.48 0.69
N VAL A 104 7.08 -3.47 0.98
CA VAL A 104 5.62 -3.35 0.89
C VAL A 104 5.02 -3.80 2.22
N GLY A 105 4.25 -2.93 2.87
CA GLY A 105 3.41 -3.27 4.01
C GLY A 105 1.97 -3.51 3.56
N THR A 106 1.41 -4.69 3.87
CA THR A 106 0.04 -5.06 3.42
C THR A 106 -0.87 -5.55 4.55
N GLY A 107 -0.47 -5.41 5.82
CA GLY A 107 -1.21 -6.00 6.93
C GLY A 107 -1.34 -7.54 6.82
N PHE A 108 -2.41 -8.10 7.42
CA PHE A 108 -2.78 -9.52 7.25
C PHE A 108 -4.12 -9.73 6.54
N TYR A 109 -4.77 -8.66 6.08
CA TYR A 109 -6.05 -8.76 5.36
C TYR A 109 -5.84 -9.26 3.93
N GLY A 110 -6.77 -10.08 3.45
CA GLY A 110 -6.78 -10.59 2.07
C GLY A 110 -5.60 -11.50 1.73
N LYS A 111 -5.33 -11.63 0.43
CA LYS A 111 -4.36 -12.59 -0.11
C LYS A 111 -2.96 -12.02 -0.34
N TYR A 112 -2.73 -10.74 -0.01
CA TYR A 112 -1.48 -10.02 -0.27
C TYR A 112 -0.24 -10.78 0.15
N LYS A 113 -0.18 -11.21 1.42
CA LYS A 113 0.98 -11.90 1.98
C LYS A 113 1.40 -13.11 1.15
N ASN A 114 0.44 -13.98 0.83
CA ASN A 114 0.73 -15.23 0.11
C ASN A 114 1.15 -14.94 -1.33
N VAL A 115 0.49 -14.01 -2.01
CA VAL A 115 0.82 -13.64 -3.39
C VAL A 115 2.19 -13.00 -3.48
N LEU A 116 2.52 -12.05 -2.58
CA LEU A 116 3.82 -11.39 -2.54
C LEU A 116 4.94 -12.41 -2.29
N LEU A 117 4.77 -13.31 -1.31
CA LEU A 117 5.75 -14.36 -1.02
C LEU A 117 5.99 -15.28 -2.23
N ASN A 118 4.93 -15.67 -2.92
CA ASN A 118 5.02 -16.48 -4.13
C ASN A 118 5.59 -15.70 -5.34
N ASN A 119 5.69 -14.37 -5.23
CA ASN A 119 6.21 -13.48 -6.27
C ASN A 119 7.60 -12.90 -5.92
N GLY A 120 8.38 -13.60 -5.09
CA GLY A 120 9.78 -13.26 -4.79
C GLY A 120 9.98 -12.27 -3.64
N PHE A 121 8.90 -11.80 -2.99
CA PHE A 121 9.03 -11.00 -1.77
C PHE A 121 9.37 -11.87 -0.57
N MET A 122 9.98 -11.25 0.44
CA MET A 122 10.41 -11.93 1.66
C MET A 122 9.87 -11.20 2.89
N ILE A 123 9.56 -11.95 3.96
CA ILE A 123 9.25 -11.33 5.25
C ILE A 123 10.54 -10.78 5.86
N THR A 124 10.53 -9.51 6.25
CA THR A 124 11.64 -8.86 6.95
C THR A 124 11.85 -9.53 8.31
N ARG A 125 13.08 -9.99 8.58
CA ARG A 125 13.41 -10.77 9.79
C ARG A 125 13.32 -9.99 11.11
N LYS A 126 13.32 -8.66 11.05
CA LYS A 126 13.08 -7.79 12.20
C LYS A 126 11.78 -7.02 11.95
N PRO A 127 10.74 -7.18 12.78
CA PRO A 127 9.61 -6.28 12.72
C PRO A 127 10.11 -4.85 12.99
N PRO A 128 9.55 -3.82 12.33
CA PRO A 128 9.83 -2.44 12.68
C PRO A 128 9.57 -2.24 14.17
N LYS A 129 10.48 -1.54 14.86
CA LYS A 129 10.26 -1.18 16.26
C LYS A 129 9.01 -0.29 16.31
N ASN A 130 8.04 -0.65 17.14
CA ASN A 130 6.90 0.21 17.50
C ASN A 130 5.78 0.45 16.46
N ASN A 131 5.45 -0.52 15.60
CA ASN A 131 4.25 -0.44 14.75
C ASN A 131 2.94 -0.80 15.49
N MET A 132 2.61 -0.05 16.55
CA MET A 132 1.30 -0.20 17.21
C MET A 132 0.24 0.59 16.45
N MET A 133 -0.78 -0.09 15.94
CA MET A 133 -2.02 0.58 15.52
C MET A 133 -2.92 0.76 16.75
N ILE A 134 -3.39 1.99 16.96
CA ILE A 134 -4.40 2.31 17.98
C ILE A 134 -5.64 2.83 17.27
N ALA A 135 -6.79 2.21 17.51
CA ALA A 135 -8.08 2.65 16.99
C ALA A 135 -9.02 2.99 18.15
N ASN A 136 -9.87 4.00 17.96
CA ASN A 136 -10.92 4.37 18.91
C ASN A 136 -12.28 4.40 18.18
N VAL A 137 -13.30 3.82 18.80
CA VAL A 137 -14.67 3.79 18.24
C VAL A 137 -15.35 5.11 18.57
N LEU A 138 -15.67 5.89 17.54
CA LEU A 138 -16.35 7.19 17.68
C LEU A 138 -17.85 7.14 17.30
N SER A 139 -18.35 5.99 16.89
CA SER A 139 -19.70 5.80 16.34
C SER A 139 -20.32 4.54 16.93
N ASP A 140 -21.64 4.56 17.15
CA ASP A 140 -22.45 3.40 17.58
C ASP A 140 -22.64 2.35 16.48
N LYS A 141 -22.38 2.71 15.21
CA LYS A 141 -22.45 1.81 14.05
C LYS A 141 -21.40 0.70 13.97
N VAL A 142 -20.36 0.74 14.79
CA VAL A 142 -19.29 -0.27 14.79
C VAL A 142 -18.89 -0.62 16.20
N THR A 143 -18.62 -1.89 16.45
CA THR A 143 -18.15 -2.38 17.74
C THR A 143 -16.63 -2.49 17.77
N LEU A 144 -16.05 -2.47 18.97
CA LEU A 144 -14.62 -2.72 19.14
C LEU A 144 -14.23 -4.11 18.59
N GLU A 145 -15.08 -5.12 18.81
CA GLU A 145 -14.85 -6.49 18.32
C GLU A 145 -14.74 -6.56 16.79
N GLU A 146 -15.53 -5.79 16.06
CA GLU A 146 -15.45 -5.71 14.60
C GLU A 146 -14.12 -5.12 14.11
N LEU A 147 -13.49 -4.25 14.92
CA LEU A 147 -12.21 -3.62 14.64
C LEU A 147 -11.01 -4.40 15.20
N MET A 148 -11.20 -5.31 16.16
CA MET A 148 -10.09 -6.06 16.76
C MET A 148 -9.54 -7.12 15.81
N GLY A 149 -8.23 -7.13 15.57
CA GLY A 149 -7.55 -8.17 14.79
C GLY A 149 -6.90 -7.63 13.51
N HIS A 150 -5.59 -7.81 13.37
CA HIS A 150 -4.80 -7.29 12.25
C HIS A 150 -5.19 -7.92 10.90
N GLU A 151 -5.77 -9.12 10.93
CA GLU A 151 -6.34 -9.83 9.79
C GLU A 151 -7.61 -9.18 9.23
N LYS A 152 -8.16 -8.14 9.88
CA LYS A 152 -9.33 -7.39 9.41
C LYS A 152 -8.97 -6.07 8.74
N TRP A 153 -7.74 -5.59 8.90
CA TRP A 153 -7.32 -4.26 8.46
C TRP A 153 -6.46 -4.32 7.21
N HIS A 154 -6.80 -3.46 6.23
CA HIS A 154 -5.82 -3.00 5.26
C HIS A 154 -4.87 -2.03 5.95
N ILE A 155 -3.59 -2.36 5.97
CA ILE A 155 -2.54 -1.54 6.59
C ILE A 155 -1.41 -1.40 5.59
N THR A 156 -0.98 -0.16 5.41
CA THR A 156 0.03 0.26 4.46
C THR A 156 1.18 0.94 5.19
N GLN A 157 2.31 1.10 4.51
CA GLN A 157 3.46 1.79 5.11
C GLN A 157 3.21 3.30 5.31
N GLY A 158 2.27 3.89 4.56
CA GLY A 158 1.84 5.28 4.74
C GLY A 158 0.97 5.52 5.98
N ASP A 159 0.56 4.46 6.71
CA ASP A 159 -0.25 4.58 7.93
C ASP A 159 0.59 4.81 9.19
N GLY A 160 1.89 4.51 9.13
CA GLY A 160 2.81 4.67 10.24
C GLY A 160 3.81 5.80 10.03
N GLU A 161 4.53 6.13 11.10
CA GLU A 161 5.69 7.03 11.06
C GLU A 161 6.90 6.41 10.33
N THR A 162 6.78 5.19 9.81
CA THR A 162 7.83 4.46 9.10
C THR A 162 8.36 5.13 7.82
N GLU A 163 7.72 6.20 7.33
CA GLU A 163 8.32 7.09 6.32
C GLU A 163 9.44 7.99 6.89
N LEU A 164 9.46 8.24 8.21
CA LEU A 164 10.37 9.16 8.90
C LEU A 164 11.65 8.49 9.41
N ASP A 165 11.65 7.16 9.52
CA ASP A 165 12.73 6.35 10.13
C ASP A 165 13.58 5.56 9.12
N LEU A 166 13.34 5.73 7.82
CA LEU A 166 14.09 5.05 6.73
C LEU A 166 15.20 5.93 6.14
#